data_AF-A0A8S3B6X4-F1
#
_entry.id   AF-A0A8S3B6X4-F1
#
_cell.length_a   1.000
_cell.length_b   1.000
_cell.length_c   1.000
_cell.angle_alpha   90.00
_cell.angle_beta   90.00
_cell.angle_gamma   90.00
#
_symmetry.space_group_name_H-M   'P 1'
#
loop_
_entity.id
_entity.type
_entity.pdbx_description
1 polymer ?
#
loop_
_entity_poly.entity_id
_entity_poly.type
_entity_poly.pdbx_seq_one_letter_code
_entity_poly.pdbx_strand_id
1 'polypeptide(L)'
;MGLCKCPQRKVSTLFCFKHHVNVCESCLVSEHPQCIVRSYISWLQDNDYDPNCTLCHRSLSDIDEETIRLICFDLFHWSCLDQYCRSFPSHTAPDGY
;
A
#
# COMPACT_ATOMS: atom_id res chain seq x y z
N MET A 1 12.74 -13.19 6.10
CA MET A 1 12.62 -13.23 4.63
C MET A 1 11.91 -14.53 4.27
N GLY A 2 10.83 -14.48 3.48
CA GLY A 2 9.93 -15.62 3.26
C GLY A 2 9.59 -15.85 1.79
N LEU A 3 8.97 -16.98 1.47
CA LEU A 3 8.50 -17.28 0.11
C LEU A 3 7.07 -16.81 -0.06
N CYS A 4 6.79 -16.13 -1.17
CA CYS A 4 5.42 -15.86 -1.57
C CYS A 4 4.67 -17.17 -1.83
N LYS A 5 3.39 -17.24 -1.42
CA LYS A 5 2.56 -18.45 -1.58
C LYS A 5 2.05 -18.67 -3.01
N CYS A 6 2.32 -17.75 -3.93
CA CYS A 6 1.92 -17.88 -5.33
C CYS A 6 2.71 -18.98 -6.06
N PRO A 7 2.26 -19.42 -7.25
CA PRO A 7 2.91 -20.47 -8.02
C PRO A 7 4.39 -20.19 -8.33
N GLN A 8 4.76 -18.91 -8.47
CA GLN A 8 6.14 -18.50 -8.76
C GLN A 8 7.09 -18.67 -7.55
N ARG A 9 6.57 -18.81 -6.33
CA ARG A 9 7.32 -19.00 -5.08
C ARG A 9 8.53 -18.08 -4.93
N LYS A 10 8.39 -16.81 -5.30
CA LYS A 10 9.48 -15.83 -5.21
C LYS A 10 9.80 -15.52 -3.76
N VAL A 11 11.09 -15.38 -3.44
CA VAL A 11 11.55 -14.86 -2.15
C VAL A 11 11.14 -13.39 -2.05
N SER A 12 10.57 -13.02 -0.90
CA SER A 12 10.13 -11.65 -0.64
C SER A 12 10.30 -11.28 0.84
N THR A 13 10.59 -10.02 1.08
CA THR A 13 10.56 -9.40 2.41
C THR A 13 9.21 -8.76 2.72
N LEU A 14 8.32 -8.63 1.73
CA LEU A 14 7.00 -8.04 1.87
C LEU A 14 6.01 -9.02 2.47
N PHE A 15 5.08 -8.49 3.26
CA PHE A 15 4.09 -9.23 4.00
C PHE A 15 2.74 -8.53 3.97
N CYS A 16 1.69 -9.28 3.63
CA CYS A 16 0.32 -8.79 3.64
C CYS A 16 -0.28 -8.92 5.04
N PHE A 17 -0.64 -7.79 5.64
CA PHE A 17 -1.18 -7.72 7.00
C PHE A 17 -2.61 -8.23 7.08
N LYS A 18 -3.38 -8.18 5.98
CA LYS A 18 -4.74 -8.73 5.93
C LYS A 18 -4.77 -10.26 5.85
N HIS A 19 -3.86 -10.85 5.06
CA HIS A 19 -3.89 -12.29 4.74
C HIS A 19 -2.84 -13.11 5.48
N HIS A 20 -1.92 -12.45 6.20
CA HIS A 20 -0.83 -13.07 6.96
C HIS A 20 0.06 -13.97 6.08
N VAL A 21 0.46 -13.45 4.92
CA VAL A 21 1.32 -14.16 3.96
C VAL A 21 2.39 -13.26 3.38
N ASN A 22 3.56 -13.82 3.06
CA ASN A 22 4.54 -13.14 2.23
C ASN A 22 3.99 -12.98 0.80
N VAL A 23 4.25 -11.82 0.21
CA VAL A 23 3.74 -11.43 -1.12
C VAL A 23 4.87 -10.97 -2.01
N CYS A 24 4.84 -11.36 -3.29
CA CYS A 24 5.78 -10.86 -4.30
C CYS A 24 5.13 -9.74 -5.13
N GLU A 25 5.94 -9.00 -5.89
CA GLU A 25 5.50 -7.84 -6.69
C GLU A 25 4.32 -8.14 -7.62
N SER A 26 4.31 -9.32 -8.26
CA SER A 26 3.19 -9.69 -9.12
C SER A 26 1.89 -9.86 -8.34
N CYS A 27 1.95 -10.47 -7.15
CA CYS A 27 0.79 -10.66 -6.30
C CYS A 27 0.25 -9.36 -5.72
N LEU A 28 1.10 -8.33 -5.54
CA LEU A 28 0.64 -7.00 -5.12
C LEU A 28 -0.39 -6.42 -6.08
N VAL A 29 -0.22 -6.67 -7.38
CA VAL A 29 -1.08 -6.13 -8.42
C VAL A 29 -2.28 -7.04 -8.65
N SER A 30 -2.06 -8.36 -8.72
CA SER A 30 -3.12 -9.29 -9.16
C SER A 30 -4.04 -9.75 -8.03
N GLU A 31 -3.49 -10.04 -6.84
CA GLU A 31 -4.23 -10.70 -5.75
C GLU A 31 -4.37 -9.81 -4.51
N HIS A 32 -3.53 -8.79 -4.39
CA HIS A 32 -3.47 -7.89 -3.24
C HIS A 32 -3.52 -6.39 -3.60
N PRO A 33 -4.33 -5.94 -4.58
CA PRO A 33 -4.32 -4.54 -5.02
C PRO A 33 -4.60 -3.57 -3.87
N GLN A 34 -5.59 -3.88 -3.03
CA GLN A 34 -6.05 -3.03 -1.92
C GLN A 34 -5.57 -3.50 -0.53
N CYS A 35 -4.64 -4.45 -0.45
CA CYS A 35 -4.17 -4.95 0.85
C CYS A 35 -3.08 -4.07 1.46
N ILE A 36 -3.10 -3.86 2.77
CA ILE A 36 -1.96 -3.26 3.47
C ILE A 36 -0.78 -4.23 3.45
N VAL A 37 0.33 -3.79 2.88
CA VAL A 37 1.56 -4.57 2.73
C VAL A 37 2.74 -3.73 3.20
N ARG A 38 3.55 -4.30 4.09
CA ARG A 38 4.81 -3.71 4.57
C ARG A 38 5.88 -4.79 4.67
N SER A 39 7.03 -4.46 5.24
CA SER A 39 8.05 -5.47 5.51
C SER A 39 7.58 -6.49 6.55
N TYR A 40 8.06 -7.72 6.45
CA TYR A 40 7.82 -8.76 7.45
C TYR A 40 8.35 -8.38 8.84
N ILE A 41 9.43 -7.59 8.90
CA ILE A 41 9.96 -7.09 10.19
C ILE A 41 8.98 -6.12 10.83
N SER A 42 8.37 -5.23 10.04
CA SER A 42 7.34 -4.32 10.53
C SER A 42 6.16 -5.09 11.14
N TRP A 43 5.70 -6.16 10.47
CA TRP A 43 4.63 -7.02 10.99
C TRP A 43 5.00 -7.71 12.31
N LEU A 44 6.25 -8.14 12.48
CA LEU A 44 6.73 -8.73 13.73
C LEU A 44 6.81 -7.71 14.89
N GLN A 45 7.10 -6.45 14.57
CA GLN A 45 7.22 -5.38 15.55
C GLN A 45 5.86 -4.81 15.94
N ASP A 46 4.99 -4.61 14.96
CA ASP A 46 3.65 -4.06 15.11
C ASP A 46 2.73 -4.75 14.10
N ASN A 47 1.75 -5.50 14.60
CA ASN A 47 0.79 -6.22 13.78
C ASN A 47 -0.43 -5.39 13.41
N ASP A 48 -0.62 -4.26 14.09
CA ASP A 48 -1.79 -3.44 13.88
C ASP A 48 -1.63 -2.70 12.54
N TYR A 49 -2.72 -2.65 11.79
CA TYR A 49 -2.78 -1.91 10.54
C TYR A 49 -4.08 -1.11 10.48
N ASP A 50 -3.99 0.09 9.91
CA ASP A 50 -5.14 0.92 9.63
C ASP A 50 -5.63 0.61 8.20
N PRO A 51 -6.87 0.09 8.02
CA PRO A 51 -7.45 -0.13 6.70
C PRO A 51 -7.99 1.17 6.06
N ASN A 52 -7.80 2.32 6.71
CA ASN A 52 -8.28 3.60 6.22
C ASN A 52 -7.19 4.38 5.47
N CYS A 53 -7.65 5.22 4.54
CA CYS A 53 -6.82 6.18 3.84
C CYS A 53 -6.33 7.24 4.83
N THR A 54 -5.02 7.51 4.88
CA THR A 54 -4.43 8.47 5.84
C THR A 54 -4.80 9.93 5.56
N LEU A 55 -5.31 10.23 4.36
CA LEU A 55 -5.70 11.60 3.97
C LEU A 55 -7.13 11.94 4.35
N CYS A 56 -8.08 11.01 4.22
CA CYS A 56 -9.50 11.24 4.49
C CYS A 56 -10.07 10.41 5.64
N HIS A 57 -9.29 9.48 6.19
CA HIS A 57 -9.68 8.55 7.26
C HIS A 57 -10.90 7.66 6.95
N ARG A 58 -11.21 7.47 5.66
CA ARG A 58 -12.25 6.54 5.18
C ARG A 58 -11.63 5.22 4.72
N SER A 59 -12.43 4.17 4.70
CA SER A 59 -11.99 2.82 4.36
C SER A 59 -11.43 2.73 2.94
N LEU A 60 -10.27 2.07 2.78
CA LEU A 60 -9.66 1.78 1.48
C LEU A 60 -10.39 0.64 0.73
N SER A 61 -11.36 -0.01 1.37
CA SER A 61 -12.14 -1.12 0.80
C SER A 61 -13.49 -0.66 0.21
N ASP A 62 -13.75 0.64 0.19
CA ASP A 62 -15.00 1.19 -0.32
C ASP A 62 -15.06 1.02 -1.85
N ILE A 63 -16.10 0.35 -2.34
CA ILE A 63 -16.22 -0.12 -3.74
C ILE A 63 -16.32 1.05 -4.74
N ASP A 64 -16.78 2.21 -4.29
CA ASP A 64 -17.02 3.39 -5.14
C ASP A 64 -15.79 4.29 -5.33
N GLU A 65 -14.65 4.00 -4.68
CA GLU A 65 -13.44 4.84 -4.78
C GLU A 65 -12.22 4.06 -5.30
N GLU A 66 -11.59 4.57 -6.35
CA GLU A 66 -10.35 4.02 -6.88
C GLU A 66 -9.18 4.23 -5.91
N THR A 67 -8.37 3.20 -5.70
CA THR A 67 -7.17 3.27 -4.85
C THR A 67 -5.89 3.17 -5.66
N ILE A 68 -4.85 3.84 -5.18
CA ILE A 68 -3.51 3.81 -5.75
C ILE A 68 -2.50 3.37 -4.69
N ARG A 69 -1.57 2.52 -5.10
CA ARG A 69 -0.42 2.10 -4.30
C ARG A 69 0.83 2.85 -4.78
N LEU A 70 1.52 3.51 -3.86
CA LEU A 70 2.81 4.15 -4.15
C LEU A 70 3.97 3.14 -4.06
N ILE A 71 5.16 3.55 -4.49
CA ILE A 71 6.37 2.71 -4.45
C ILE A 71 6.76 2.37 -2.99
N CYS A 72 6.40 3.21 -2.02
CA CYS A 72 6.56 2.94 -0.60
C CYS A 72 5.55 1.89 -0.04
N PHE A 73 4.67 1.36 -0.89
CA PHE A 73 3.59 0.41 -0.60
C PHE A 73 2.37 0.96 0.14
N ASP A 74 2.37 2.23 0.52
CA ASP A 74 1.21 2.88 1.11
C ASP A 74 0.07 3.02 0.08
N LEU A 75 -1.15 2.91 0.58
CA LEU A 75 -2.39 2.92 -0.19
C LEU A 75 -3.20 4.18 0.13
N PHE A 76 -3.73 4.80 -0.91
CA PHE A 76 -4.56 6.00 -0.82
C PHE A 76 -5.73 5.89 -1.79
N HIS A 77 -6.81 6.62 -1.53
CA HIS A 77 -7.76 6.93 -2.60
C HIS A 77 -7.09 7.84 -3.62
N TRP A 78 -7.29 7.55 -4.91
CA TRP A 78 -6.73 8.34 -5.99
C TRP A 78 -7.16 9.82 -5.90
N SER A 79 -8.43 10.07 -5.63
CA SER A 79 -9.01 11.41 -5.45
C SER A 79 -8.33 12.19 -4.31
N CYS A 80 -8.09 11.52 -3.18
CA CYS A 80 -7.45 12.13 -2.03
C CYS A 80 -5.99 12.51 -2.33
N LEU A 81 -5.26 11.62 -3.00
CA LEU A 81 -3.87 11.89 -3.39
C LEU A 81 -3.78 13.01 -4.43
N ASP A 82 -4.64 13.02 -5.46
CA ASP A 82 -4.68 14.09 -6.47
C ASP A 82 -5.00 15.44 -5.83
N GLN A 83 -5.99 15.49 -4.94
CA GLN A 83 -6.32 16.72 -4.21
C GLN A 83 -5.17 17.20 -3.32
N TYR A 84 -4.48 16.28 -2.63
CA TYR A 84 -3.31 16.61 -1.82
C TYR A 84 -2.18 17.17 -2.68
N CYS A 85 -1.83 16.52 -3.78
CA CYS A 85 -0.80 17.00 -4.72
C CYS A 85 -1.13 18.37 -5.33
N ARG A 86 -2.41 18.65 -5.64
CA ARG A 86 -2.85 19.94 -6.17
C ARG A 86 -2.90 21.06 -5.13
N SER A 87 -2.90 20.72 -3.84
CA SER A 87 -2.87 21.72 -2.77
C SER A 87 -1.50 22.42 -2.64
N PHE A 88 -0.45 21.83 -3.21
CA PHE A 88 0.88 22.42 -3.20
C PHE A 88 0.99 23.59 -4.20
N PRO A 89 1.80 24.62 -3.87
CA PRO A 89 2.08 25.71 -4.80
C PRO A 89 2.67 25.21 -6.12
N SER A 90 2.39 25.91 -7.23
CA SER A 90 2.97 25.61 -8.54
C SER A 90 4.50 25.71 -8.63
N HIS A 91 5.14 26.26 -7.59
CA HIS A 91 6.59 26.43 -7.46
C HIS A 91 7.17 25.61 -6.30
N THR A 92 6.64 24.41 -6.03
CA THR A 92 7.38 23.45 -5.21
C THR A 92 8.75 23.20 -5.86
N ALA A 93 9.81 23.37 -5.06
CA ALA A 93 11.16 23.05 -5.50
C ALA A 93 11.23 21.59 -5.97
N PRO A 94 12.13 21.21 -6.88
CA PRO A 94 12.21 19.85 -7.42
C PRO A 94 12.31 18.73 -6.36
N ASP A 95 12.87 19.01 -5.18
CA ASP A 95 12.97 18.09 -4.03
C ASP A 95 11.70 18.07 -3.14
N GLY A 96 10.63 18.76 -3.53
CA GLY A 96 9.36 18.85 -2.82
C GLY A 96 8.26 17.92 -3.36
N TYR A 97 8.61 17.02 -4.28
CA TYR A 97 7.75 15.96 -4.84
C TYR A 97 8.23 14.57 -4.42
#